data_AF-A0A238H3M8-F1
#
_entry.id   AF-A0A238H3M8-F1
#
_cell.length_a   1.000
_cell.length_b   1.000
_cell.length_c   1.000
_cell.angle_alpha   90.00
_cell.angle_beta   90.00
_cell.angle_gamma   90.00
#
_symmetry.space_group_name_H-M   'P 1'
#
loop_
_entity.id
_entity.type
_entity.pdbx_description
1 polymer ?
#
loop_
_entity_poly.entity_id
_entity_poly.type
_entity_poly.pdbx_seq_one_letter_code
_entity_poly.pdbx_strand_id
1 'polypeptide(L)'
;MEHLVRIVNETDRQILAWLRSQVGDERVERAARHMGRVRKPYLSAVCRYLGVWPPISLRYPAQRDDTDHSVGDRYLSLIRQHLAAYAGR
;
A
#
# COMPACT_ATOMS: atom_id res chain seq x y z
N MET A 1 4.02 -13.26 9.35
CA MET A 1 4.68 -12.34 8.40
C MET A 1 4.18 -10.88 8.38
N GLU A 2 2.89 -10.55 8.18
CA GLU A 2 2.46 -9.14 7.99
C GLU A 2 2.76 -8.22 9.19
N HIS A 3 2.85 -8.79 10.39
CA HIS A 3 3.26 -8.07 11.60
C HIS A 3 4.76 -7.71 11.63
N LEU A 4 5.60 -8.33 10.78
CA LEU A 4 7.05 -8.14 10.74
C LEU A 4 7.48 -6.97 9.85
N VAL A 5 6.61 -6.51 8.95
CA VAL A 5 6.87 -5.40 8.02
C VAL A 5 5.85 -4.30 8.20
N ARG A 6 6.23 -3.07 7.89
CA ARG A 6 5.31 -1.94 7.92
C ARG A 6 4.51 -1.89 6.62
N ILE A 7 3.22 -2.14 6.73
CA ILE A 7 2.24 -2.03 5.64
C ILE A 7 1.49 -0.71 5.84
N VAL A 8 1.57 0.19 4.86
CA VAL A 8 0.90 1.51 4.92
C VAL A 8 -0.27 1.57 3.94
N ASN A 9 -0.12 0.97 2.76
CA ASN A 9 -1.12 1.01 1.69
C ASN A 9 -1.44 -0.37 1.15
N GLU A 10 -2.52 -0.47 0.36
CA GLU A 10 -2.87 -1.70 -0.37
C GLU A 10 -1.76 -2.12 -1.36
N THR A 11 -1.04 -1.14 -1.90
CA THR A 11 0.15 -1.37 -2.73
C THR A 11 1.23 -2.15 -1.98
N ASP A 12 1.43 -1.87 -0.69
CA ASP A 12 2.40 -2.61 0.14
C ASP A 12 1.97 -4.07 0.32
N ARG A 13 0.67 -4.35 0.51
CA ARG A 13 0.15 -5.72 0.58
C ARG A 13 0.41 -6.49 -0.71
N GLN A 14 0.16 -5.85 -1.85
CA GLN A 14 0.40 -6.48 -3.16
C GLN A 14 1.91 -6.73 -3.38
N ILE A 15 2.78 -5.79 -3.01
CA ILE A 15 4.23 -5.99 -3.07
C ILE A 15 4.67 -7.12 -2.13
N LEU A 16 4.10 -7.23 -0.93
CA LEU A 16 4.40 -8.32 0.00
C LEU A 16 3.98 -9.68 -0.58
N ALA A 17 2.77 -9.79 -1.13
CA ALA A 17 2.29 -11.01 -1.75
C ALA A 17 3.18 -11.44 -2.93
N TRP A 18 3.59 -10.48 -3.77
CA TRP A 18 4.54 -10.74 -4.85
C TRP A 18 5.91 -11.19 -4.32
N LEU A 19 6.44 -10.50 -3.30
CA LEU A 19 7.74 -10.81 -2.70
C LEU A 19 7.76 -12.23 -2.13
N ARG A 20 6.67 -12.64 -1.48
CA ARG A 20 6.45 -14.00 -0.96
C ARG A 20 6.45 -15.03 -2.09
N SER A 21 5.78 -14.75 -3.20
CA SER A 21 5.77 -15.63 -4.38
C SER A 21 7.13 -15.78 -5.05
N GLN A 22 7.98 -14.75 -5.02
CA GLN A 22 9.27 -14.76 -5.74
C GLN A 22 10.42 -15.30 -4.90
N VAL A 23 10.50 -14.91 -3.63
CA VAL A 23 11.66 -15.17 -2.76
C VAL A 23 11.38 -16.27 -1.73
N GLY A 24 10.11 -16.60 -1.53
CA GLY A 24 9.66 -17.58 -0.54
C GLY A 24 9.52 -16.97 0.86
N ASP A 25 8.57 -17.53 1.63
CA ASP A 25 8.16 -16.92 2.89
C ASP A 25 9.30 -16.85 3.93
N GLU A 26 10.05 -17.95 4.08
CA GLU A 26 11.11 -18.06 5.09
C GLU A 26 12.22 -17.01 4.92
N ARG A 27 12.59 -16.73 3.67
CA ARG A 27 13.66 -15.78 3.35
C ARG A 27 13.21 -14.34 3.56
N VAL A 28 11.94 -14.05 3.28
CA VAL A 28 11.31 -12.75 3.60
C VAL A 28 11.20 -12.56 5.11
N GLU A 29 10.79 -13.58 5.87
CA GLU A 29 10.71 -13.49 7.33
C GLU A 29 12.09 -13.28 7.96
N ARG A 30 13.12 -13.98 7.48
CA ARG A 30 14.50 -13.84 7.97
C ARG A 30 15.02 -12.42 7.73
N ALA A 31 14.80 -11.86 6.53
CA ALA A 31 15.17 -10.48 6.21
C ALA A 31 14.40 -9.47 7.07
N ALA A 32 13.08 -9.65 7.20
CA ALA A 32 12.24 -8.76 8.00
C ALA A 32 12.62 -8.78 9.48
N ARG A 33 12.93 -9.96 10.05
CA ARG A 33 13.42 -10.07 11.44
C ARG A 33 14.82 -9.49 11.62
N HIS A 34 15.70 -9.64 10.64
CA HIS A 34 17.03 -9.05 10.68
C HIS A 34 16.98 -7.52 10.74
N MET A 35 16.11 -6.89 9.93
CA MET A 35 15.92 -5.44 9.90
C MET A 35 14.96 -4.91 10.99
N GLY A 36 14.09 -5.77 11.54
CA GLY A 36 13.08 -5.43 12.53
C GLY A 36 13.58 -5.23 13.97
N ARG A 37 14.90 -5.21 14.19
CA ARG A 37 15.53 -5.10 15.53
C ARG A 37 15.16 -3.82 16.28
N VAL A 38 14.91 -2.72 15.57
CA VAL A 38 14.62 -1.39 16.17
C VAL A 38 13.22 -0.90 15.83
N ARG A 39 12.73 -1.17 14.61
CA ARG A 39 11.40 -0.77 14.15
C ARG A 39 10.98 -1.67 12.99
N LYS A 40 9.66 -1.84 12.78
CA LYS A 40 9.15 -2.56 11.61
C LYS A 40 9.70 -1.92 10.32
N PRO A 41 10.48 -2.66 9.51
CA PRO A 41 11.05 -2.13 8.27
C PRO A 41 9.97 -1.90 7.22
N TYR A 42 10.18 -0.91 6.37
CA TYR A 42 9.38 -0.70 5.17
C TYR A 42 9.64 -1.80 4.14
N LEU A 43 8.63 -2.15 3.36
CA LEU A 43 8.74 -3.15 2.28
C LEU A 43 9.79 -2.78 1.23
N SER A 44 9.98 -1.48 0.96
CA SER A 44 11.04 -0.98 0.05
C SER A 44 12.45 -1.33 0.55
N ALA A 45 12.70 -1.21 1.86
CA ALA A 45 13.97 -1.57 2.47
C ALA A 45 14.18 -3.09 2.43
N VAL A 46 13.12 -3.87 2.65
CA VAL A 46 13.16 -5.33 2.57
C VAL A 46 13.49 -5.82 1.15
N CYS A 47 12.83 -5.25 0.14
CA CYS A 47 13.12 -5.54 -1.28
C CYS A 47 14.58 -5.24 -1.61
N ARG A 48 15.08 -4.07 -1.20
CA ARG A 48 16.47 -3.66 -1.43
C ARG A 48 17.49 -4.57 -0.75
N TYR A 49 17.23 -5.00 0.49
CA TYR A 49 18.08 -5.93 1.22
C TYR A 49 18.12 -7.31 0.55
N LEU A 50 16.99 -7.78 0.04
CA LEU A 50 16.88 -9.03 -0.70
C LEU A 50 17.43 -8.96 -2.13
N GLY A 51 17.80 -7.75 -2.61
CA GLY A 51 18.30 -7.52 -3.96
C GLY A 51 17.22 -7.65 -5.05
N VAL A 52 15.94 -7.63 -4.66
CA VAL A 52 14.81 -7.79 -5.57
C VAL A 52 14.05 -6.49 -5.73
N TRP A 53 13.53 -6.26 -6.94
CA TRP A 53 12.79 -5.05 -7.25
C TRP A 53 11.39 -5.42 -7.73
N PRO A 54 10.32 -4.92 -7.08
CA PRO A 54 8.98 -5.19 -7.54
C PRO A 54 8.74 -4.58 -8.93
N PRO A 55 7.95 -5.24 -9.78
CA PRO A 55 7.59 -4.73 -11.11
C PRO A 55 6.95 -3.35 -11.02
N ILE A 56 7.14 -2.54 -12.07
CA ILE A 56 6.67 -1.13 -12.13
C ILE A 56 5.15 -1.06 -11.95
N SER A 57 4.40 -2.04 -12.48
CA SER A 57 2.95 -2.18 -12.31
C SER A 57 2.49 -2.32 -10.85
N LEU A 58 3.34 -2.88 -9.98
CA LEU A 58 3.07 -2.95 -8.54
C LEU A 58 3.48 -1.68 -7.79
N ARG A 59 4.44 -0.90 -8.32
CA ARG A 59 4.86 0.38 -7.72
C ARG A 59 3.93 1.53 -8.09
N TYR A 60 3.45 1.50 -9.32
CA TYR A 60 2.46 2.41 -9.86
C TYR A 60 1.29 1.54 -10.30
N PRO A 61 0.40 1.14 -9.37
CA PRO A 61 -0.87 0.58 -9.79
C PRO A 61 -1.48 1.63 -10.73
N ALA A 62 -1.70 1.24 -11.99
CA ALA A 62 -2.51 2.04 -12.89
C ALA A 62 -3.77 2.41 -12.11
N GLN A 63 -4.09 3.71 -12.06
CA GLN A 63 -5.26 4.21 -11.36
C GLN A 63 -6.41 3.28 -11.71
N ARG A 64 -6.91 2.55 -10.70
CA ARG A 64 -7.99 1.59 -10.90
C ARG A 64 -9.24 2.43 -11.16
N ASP A 65 -9.39 2.88 -12.40
CA ASP A 65 -10.58 3.55 -12.94
C ASP A 65 -11.85 2.72 -12.72
N ASP A 66 -11.69 1.44 -12.39
CA ASP A 66 -12.72 0.45 -12.13
C ASP A 66 -13.20 0.38 -10.66
N THR A 67 -12.58 1.13 -9.73
CA THR A 67 -13.14 1.17 -8.37
C THR A 67 -14.39 2.04 -8.43
N ASP A 68 -15.57 1.45 -8.26
CA ASP A 68 -16.83 2.20 -8.22
C ASP A 68 -16.79 3.26 -7.11
N HIS A 69 -16.48 4.49 -7.50
CA HIS A 69 -16.42 5.64 -6.62
C HIS A 69 -17.78 6.33 -6.49
N SER A 70 -18.87 5.76 -7.03
CA SER A 70 -20.21 6.35 -7.04
C SER A 70 -20.69 6.83 -5.67
N VAL A 71 -20.42 6.05 -4.61
CA VAL A 71 -20.75 6.41 -3.22
C VAL A 71 -19.91 7.60 -2.76
N GLY A 72 -18.60 7.58 -3.02
CA GLY A 72 -17.68 8.67 -2.69
C GLY A 72 -18.03 9.97 -3.41
N ASP A 73 -18.31 9.90 -4.71
CA ASP A 73 -18.75 11.03 -5.53
C ASP A 73 -20.08 11.60 -5.05
N ARG A 74 -21.02 10.74 -4.64
CA ARG A 74 -22.30 11.18 -4.06
C ARG A 74 -22.09 11.96 -2.77
N TYR A 75 -21.32 11.44 -1.83
CA TYR A 75 -21.04 12.15 -0.57
C TYR A 75 -20.25 13.43 -0.80
N LEU A 76 -19.26 13.41 -1.68
CA LEU A 76 -18.47 14.60 -2.02
C LEU A 76 -19.34 15.69 -2.65
N SER A 77 -20.30 15.31 -3.50
CA SER A 77 -21.28 16.23 -4.09
C SER A 77 -22.18 16.85 -3.02
N LEU A 78 -22.66 16.06 -2.06
CA LEU A 78 -23.47 16.57 -0.93
C LEU A 78 -22.68 17.53 -0.04
N ILE A 79 -21.41 17.22 0.25
CA ILE A 79 -20.53 18.10 1.03
C ILE A 79 -20.35 19.44 0.31
N ARG A 80 -20.04 19.40 -0.99
CA ARG A 80 -19.88 20.61 -1.81
C ARG A 80 -21.16 21.45 -1.83
N GLN A 81 -22.32 20.83 -1.95
CA GLN A 81 -23.62 21.51 -1.91
C GLN A 81 -23.87 22.19 -0.56
N HIS A 82 -23.61 21.50 0.55
CA HIS A 82 -23.74 22.10 1.88
C HIS A 82 -22.79 23.27 2.08
N LEU A 83 -21.52 23.12 1.72
CA LEU A 83 -20.54 24.21 1.84
C LEU A 83 -20.94 25.43 0.98
N ALA A 84 -21.41 25.21 -0.25
CA ALA A 84 -21.90 26.29 -1.11
C ALA A 84 -23.13 27.01 -0.51
N ALA A 85 -24.05 26.26 0.10
CA ALA A 85 -25.22 26.83 0.76
C ALA A 85 -24.87 27.66 2.01
N TYR A 86 -23.79 27.31 2.71
CA TYR A 86 -23.26 28.09 3.83
C TYR A 86 -22.44 29.32 3.39
N ALA A 87 -21.73 29.25 2.27
CA ALA A 87 -20.91 30.36 1.77
C ALA A 87 -21.74 31.47 1.09
N GLY A 88 -22.96 31.17 0.65
CA GLY A 88 -23.88 32.14 0.02
C GLY A 88 -24.83 32.85 0.99
N ARG A 89 -24.66 32.68 2.30
CA ARG A 89 -25.49 33.27 3.36
C ARG A 89 -24.63 34.20 4.22
#